data_AF-A0A971NF75-F1
#
_entry.id   AF-A0A971NF75-F1
#
_cell.length_a   1.000
_cell.length_b   1.000
_cell.length_c   1.000
_cell.angle_alpha   90.00
_cell.angle_beta   90.00
_cell.angle_gamma   90.00
#
_symmetry.space_group_name_H-M   'P 1'
#
loop_
_entity.id
_entity.type
_entity.pdbx_description
1 polymer ?
#
loop_
_entity_poly.entity_id
_entity_poly.type
_entity_poly.pdbx_seq_one_letter_code
_entity_poly.pdbx_strand_id
1 'polypeptide(L)' 'MDILDVRGLSCPLPVMKTKKVLDSGVQELQIEGSGGTAKQNVTRLAKSQGFEV' A
#
# COMPACT_ATOMS: atom_id res chain seq x y z
N MET A 1 -7.54 -10.06 -7.66
CA MET A 1 -6.22 -9.65 -7.17
C MET A 1 -5.77 -8.43 -7.95
N ASP A 2 -5.79 -7.24 -7.33
CA ASP A 2 -5.31 -6.01 -7.95
C ASP A 2 -3.81 -5.83 -7.69
N ILE A 3 -3.08 -5.26 -8.65
CA ILE A 3 -1.64 -4.97 -8.51
C ILE A 3 -1.45 -3.45 -8.54
N LEU A 4 -0.80 -2.92 -7.50
CA LEU A 4 -0.46 -1.51 -7.37
C LEU A 4 1.06 -1.34 -7.39
N ASP A 5 1.58 -0.77 -8.48
CA ASP A 5 2.98 -0.36 -8.58
C ASP A 5 3.22 1.03 -7.98
N VAL A 6 4.11 1.08 -7.00
CA VAL A 6 4.59 2.29 -6.32
C VAL A 6 6.12 2.39 -6.34
N ARG A 7 6.81 1.65 -7.22
CA ARG A 7 8.26 1.75 -7.40
C ARG A 7 8.67 3.16 -7.83
N GLY A 8 9.82 3.62 -7.34
CA GLY A 8 10.35 4.95 -7.64
C GLY A 8 9.58 6.11 -6.98
N LEU A 9 8.48 5.83 -6.26
CA LEU A 9 7.74 6.86 -5.54
C LEU A 9 8.34 7.07 -4.15
N SER A 10 8.60 8.33 -3.81
CA SER A 10 8.97 8.75 -2.47
C SER A 10 7.74 8.95 -1.58
N CYS A 11 7.92 8.82 -0.26
CA CYS A 11 6.85 9.10 0.69
C CYS A 11 6.37 10.56 0.55
N PRO A 12 5.06 10.83 0.65
CA PRO A 12 4.00 9.93 1.11
C PRO A 12 3.24 9.18 -0.01
N LEU A 13 3.70 9.27 -1.27
CA LEU A 13 2.93 8.81 -2.43
C LEU A 13 2.52 7.32 -2.40
N PRO A 14 3.39 6.36 -2.02
CA PRO A 14 2.98 4.95 -1.88
C PRO A 14 1.79 4.78 -0.94
N VAL A 15 1.82 5.45 0.22
CA VAL A 15 0.79 5.34 1.25
C VAL A 15 -0.55 5.88 0.75
N MET A 16 -0.55 7.04 0.09
CA MET A 16 -1.78 7.63 -0.45
C MET A 16 -2.40 6.77 -1.56
N LYS A 17 -1.57 6.22 -2.47
CA LYS A 17 -2.05 5.32 -3.52
C LYS A 17 -2.63 4.04 -2.95
N THR A 18 -1.94 3.41 -2.00
CA THR A 18 -2.45 2.23 -1.30
C THR A 18 -3.77 2.54 -0.62
N LYS A 19 -3.86 3.64 0.15
CA LYS A 19 -5.10 4.02 0.84
C LYS A 19 -6.27 4.14 -0.12
N LYS A 20 -6.07 4.77 -1.28
CA LYS A 20 -7.13 4.94 -2.28
C LYS A 20 -7.70 3.61 -2.78
N VAL A 21 -6.85 2.60 -2.94
CA VAL A 21 -7.27 1.25 -3.37
C VAL A 21 -7.91 0.48 -2.23
N LEU A 22 -7.37 0.58 -1.00
CA LEU A 22 -8.01 -0.03 0.18
C LEU A 22 -9.42 0.54 0.42
N ASP A 23 -9.57 1.87 0.32
CA ASP A 23 -10.84 2.57 0.52
C ASP A 23 -11.87 2.24 -0.60
N SER A 24 -11.46 1.67 -1.74
CA SER A 24 -12.39 1.21 -2.78
C SER A 24 -13.00 -0.17 -2.49
N GLY A 25 -12.70 -0.78 -1.34
CA GLY A 25 -13.31 -2.05 -0.92
C GLY A 25 -12.67 -3.30 -1.52
N VAL A 26 -11.40 -3.19 -1.95
CA VAL A 26 -10.61 -4.35 -2.40
C VAL A 26 -10.50 -5.39 -1.28
N GLN A 27 -10.58 -6.69 -1.63
CA GLN A 27 -10.37 -7.79 -0.69
C GLN A 27 -8.92 -8.29 -0.68
N GLU A 28 -8.21 -8.12 -1.79
CA GLU A 28 -6.84 -8.61 -1.98
C GLU A 28 -6.05 -7.66 -2.91
N LEU A 29 -4.88 -7.22 -2.45
CA LEU A 29 -4.04 -6.23 -3.12
C LEU A 29 -2.55 -6.64 -3.06
N GLN A 30 -1.91 -6.72 -4.21
CA GLN A 30 -0.45 -6.85 -4.32
C GLN A 30 0.18 -5.48 -4.54
N ILE A 31 1.18 -5.13 -3.74
CA ILE A 31 1.86 -3.84 -3.83
C ILE A 31 3.32 -4.07 -4.20
N GLU A 32 3.74 -3.54 -5.35
CA GLU A 32 5.14 -3.56 -5.79
C GLU A 32 5.78 -2.23 -5.47
N GLY A 33 6.81 -2.22 -4.62
CA GLY A 33 7.43 -0.98 -4.18
C GLY A 33 8.90 -1.13 -3.83
N SER A 34 9.61 -0.01 -3.79
CA SER A 34 11.03 0.08 -3.48
C SER A 34 11.26 0.96 -2.24
N GLY A 35 12.05 0.49 -1.28
CA GLY A 35 12.47 1.27 -0.11
C GLY A 35 11.80 0.86 1.21
N GLY A 36 12.62 0.74 2.27
CA GLY A 36 12.19 0.19 3.56
C GLY A 36 11.15 1.04 4.30
N THR A 37 11.33 2.37 4.32
CA THR A 37 10.40 3.29 5.01
C THR A 37 9.02 3.30 4.35
N ALA A 38 8.97 3.28 3.01
CA ALA A 38 7.71 3.19 2.27
C ALA A 38 6.98 1.88 2.60
N LYS A 39 7.71 0.74 2.61
CA LYS A 39 7.17 -0.56 3.00
C LYS A 39 6.58 -0.53 4.41
N GLN A 40 7.32 -0.03 5.40
CA GLN A 40 6.82 0.04 6.78
C GLN A 40 5.54 0.89 6.91
N ASN A 41 5.49 2.05 6.25
CA ASN A 41 4.32 2.92 6.30
C ASN A 41 3.10 2.30 5.61
N VAL A 42 3.29 1.65 4.46
CA VAL A 42 2.24 0.94 3.73
C VAL A 42 1.73 -0.26 4.54
N THR A 43 2.61 -1.08 5.11
CA THR A 43 2.24 -2.20 5.97
C THR A 43 1.46 -1.72 7.20
N ARG A 44 1.88 -0.62 7.85
CA ARG A 44 1.16 -0.05 8.99
C ARG A 44 -0.25 0.41 8.59
N LEU A 45 -0.39 1.08 7.45
CA LEU A 45 -1.69 1.48 6.92
C LEU A 45 -2.59 0.26 6.67
N ALA A 46 -2.11 -0.73 5.91
CA ALA A 46 -2.90 -1.92 5.57
C ALA A 46 -3.37 -2.68 6.82
N LYS A 47 -2.47 -2.90 7.80
CA LYS A 47 -2.83 -3.50 9.10
C LYS A 47 -3.86 -2.67 9.87
N SER A 48 -3.75 -1.34 9.86
CA SER A 48 -4.73 -0.47 10.53
C SER A 48 -6.12 -0.51 9.88
N GLN A 49 -6.20 -0.92 8.61
CA GLN A 49 -7.46 -1.13 7.88
C GLN A 49 -7.98 -2.57 8.00
N GLY A 50 -7.38 -3.42 8.85
CA GLY A 50 -7.81 -4.79 9.09
C GLY A 50 -7.30 -5.82 8.09
N PHE A 51 -6.38 -5.45 7.18
CA PHE A 51 -5.77 -6.39 6.25
C PHE A 51 -4.63 -7.16 6.90
N GLU A 52 -4.50 -8.43 6.51
CA GLU A 52 -3.32 -9.25 6.79
C GLU A 52 -2.21 -8.93 5.78
N VAL A 53 -0.97 -8.77 6.25
CA VAL A 53 0.19 -8.27 5.47
C VAL A 53 1.48 -8.97 5.88
#